data_AF-A0A2V3ZW24-F1
#
_entry.id   AF-A0A2V3ZW24-F1
#
_cell.length_a   1.000
_cell.length_b   1.000
_cell.length_c   1.000
_cell.angle_alpha   90.00
_cell.angle_beta   90.00
_cell.angle_gamma   90.00
#
_symmetry.space_group_name_H-M   'P 1'
#
loop_
_entity.id
_entity.type
_entity.pdbx_description
1 polymer ?
#
loop_
_entity_poly.entity_id
_entity_poly.type
_entity_poly.pdbx_seq_one_letter_code
_entity_poly.pdbx_strand_id
1 'polypeptide(L)'
;MKNRNTKDPGENHIYPFMISNILVFVGIFFSLNSAPEVAIILYSLALNLFIHWLGFYSSTKKKVARFSEYYNNLMIGLFCVSSVIPVFILMVSLVLELPIQNWTLLLISLIVSFIFKFGLYKYFAWESATEKLMNHYRMSIEQERDENFKIVKAHFETNPEKFKEYIEKSQLFDDRIEKLF
;
A
#
# COMPACT_ATOMS: atom_id res chain seq x y z
N MET A 1 -31.01 -3.30 -0.19
CA MET A 1 -30.01 -3.06 0.87
C MET A 1 -28.76 -2.47 0.23
N LYS A 2 -28.36 -1.24 0.61
CA LYS A 2 -27.08 -0.66 0.17
C LYS A 2 -25.97 -1.60 0.66
N ASN A 3 -25.16 -2.15 -0.24
CA ASN A 3 -24.03 -2.99 0.12
C ASN A 3 -23.06 -2.14 0.95
N ARG A 4 -23.17 -2.23 2.28
CA ARG A 4 -22.42 -1.42 3.25
C ARG A 4 -20.90 -1.70 3.19
N ASN A 5 -20.50 -2.71 2.42
CA ASN A 5 -19.15 -3.27 2.38
C ASN A 5 -18.39 -3.01 1.05
N THR A 6 -18.88 -2.08 0.21
CA THR A 6 -18.14 -1.55 -0.96
C THR A 6 -18.25 -0.03 -0.92
N LYS A 7 -17.10 0.66 -0.78
CA LYS A 7 -17.05 2.11 -0.66
C LYS A 7 -17.74 2.82 -1.83
N ASP A 8 -18.48 3.87 -1.50
CA ASP A 8 -18.88 4.90 -2.45
C ASP A 8 -17.59 5.44 -3.11
N PRO A 9 -17.50 5.50 -4.46
CA PRO A 9 -16.29 5.95 -5.15
C PRO A 9 -15.83 7.37 -4.78
N GLY A 10 -16.69 8.14 -4.08
CA GLY A 10 -16.45 9.51 -3.62
C GLY A 10 -15.63 9.67 -2.32
N GLU A 11 -15.43 8.64 -1.50
CA GLU A 11 -14.71 8.75 -0.21
C GLU A 11 -13.18 8.59 -0.32
N ASN A 12 -12.63 8.68 -1.52
CA ASN A 12 -11.18 8.72 -1.70
C ASN A 12 -10.62 10.13 -1.42
N HIS A 13 -10.73 10.59 -0.17
CA HIS A 13 -10.07 11.81 0.32
C HIS A 13 -8.53 11.74 0.26
N ILE A 14 -8.00 10.57 -0.11
CA ILE A 14 -6.57 10.36 -0.34
C ILE A 14 -6.06 11.16 -1.54
N TYR A 15 -6.87 11.44 -2.57
CA TYR A 15 -6.41 12.21 -3.75
C TYR A 15 -6.18 13.69 -3.43
N PRO A 16 -7.10 14.41 -2.77
CA PRO A 16 -6.82 15.74 -2.23
C PRO A 16 -5.63 15.76 -1.29
N PHE A 17 -5.49 14.75 -0.41
CA PHE A 17 -4.34 14.64 0.50
C PHE A 17 -3.01 14.44 -0.24
N MET A 18 -2.98 13.62 -1.29
CA MET A 18 -1.77 13.43 -2.10
C MET A 18 -1.41 14.68 -2.89
N ILE A 19 -2.39 15.32 -3.52
CA ILE A 19 -2.17 16.57 -4.26
C ILE A 19 -1.75 17.68 -3.30
N SER A 20 -2.34 17.77 -2.10
CA SER A 20 -1.94 18.76 -1.10
C SER A 20 -0.53 18.48 -0.58
N ASN A 21 -0.15 17.22 -0.34
CA ASN A 21 1.22 16.90 0.07
C ASN A 21 2.23 17.21 -1.04
N ILE A 22 1.93 16.89 -2.30
CA ILE A 22 2.78 17.24 -3.45
C ILE A 22 2.88 18.77 -3.59
N LEU A 23 1.78 19.52 -3.44
CA LEU A 23 1.77 20.98 -3.51
C LEU A 23 2.50 21.65 -2.35
N VAL A 24 2.34 21.13 -1.12
CA VAL A 24 3.12 21.56 0.05
C VAL A 24 4.61 21.27 -0.16
N PHE A 25 4.93 20.12 -0.78
CA PHE A 25 6.29 19.76 -1.15
C PHE A 25 6.88 20.75 -2.16
N VAL A 26 6.13 21.10 -3.20
CA VAL A 26 6.53 22.11 -4.19
C VAL A 26 6.67 23.50 -3.54
N GLY A 27 5.80 23.86 -2.60
CA GLY A 27 5.90 25.11 -1.85
C GLY A 27 7.16 25.19 -0.97
N ILE A 28 7.47 24.11 -0.25
CA ILE A 28 8.71 23.98 0.55
C ILE A 28 9.94 24.03 -0.36
N PHE A 29 9.87 23.34 -1.50
CA PHE A 29 10.91 23.25 -2.53
C PHE A 29 11.34 24.61 -3.08
N PHE A 30 10.40 25.52 -3.36
CA PHE A 30 10.74 26.89 -3.78
C PHE A 30 11.20 27.79 -2.63
N SER A 31 10.86 27.46 -1.37
CA SER A 31 11.21 28.29 -0.20
C SER A 31 12.60 28.01 0.39
N LEU A 32 13.13 26.78 0.24
CA LEU A 32 14.36 26.31 0.91
C LEU A 32 15.61 26.25 0.00
N ASN A 33 15.67 27.09 -1.04
CA ASN A 33 16.71 27.08 -2.08
C ASN A 33 18.13 27.48 -1.58
N SER A 34 18.49 27.17 -0.33
CA SER A 34 19.73 27.53 0.34
C SER A 34 20.60 26.33 0.78
N ALA A 35 20.13 25.08 0.70
CA ALA A 35 20.92 23.89 1.08
C ALA A 35 20.75 22.70 0.12
N PRO A 36 21.76 22.37 -0.72
CA PRO A 36 21.72 21.24 -1.67
C PRO A 36 21.38 19.89 -1.04
N GLU A 37 21.77 19.67 0.22
CA GLU A 37 21.59 18.44 0.99
C GLU A 37 20.12 18.24 1.41
N VAL A 38 19.43 19.33 1.77
CA VAL A 38 18.00 19.29 2.09
C VAL A 38 17.21 19.04 0.80
N ALA A 39 17.63 19.66 -0.31
CA ALA A 39 17.01 19.46 -1.61
C ALA A 39 17.08 17.99 -2.05
N ILE A 40 18.21 17.30 -1.87
CA ILE A 40 18.35 15.90 -2.33
C ILE A 40 17.47 14.90 -1.56
N ILE A 41 17.26 15.15 -0.26
CA ILE A 41 16.32 14.38 0.59
C ILE A 41 14.90 14.55 0.05
N LEU A 42 14.49 15.79 -0.20
CA LEU A 42 13.17 16.12 -0.71
C LEU A 42 12.95 15.52 -2.11
N TYR A 43 13.91 15.70 -3.03
CA TYR A 43 13.84 15.09 -4.36
C TYR A 43 13.72 13.57 -4.31
N SER A 44 14.45 12.92 -3.41
CA SER A 44 14.37 11.47 -3.23
C SER A 44 12.99 11.03 -2.77
N LEU A 45 12.40 11.71 -1.80
CA LEU A 45 11.05 11.40 -1.32
C LEU A 45 10.01 11.59 -2.42
N ALA A 46 10.07 12.72 -3.12
CA ALA A 46 9.15 13.05 -4.21
C ALA A 46 9.24 12.04 -5.36
N LEU A 47 10.45 11.68 -5.79
CA LEU A 47 10.69 10.69 -6.83
C LEU A 47 10.16 9.31 -6.42
N ASN A 48 10.48 8.86 -5.21
CA ASN A 48 10.02 7.55 -4.72
C ASN A 48 8.49 7.49 -4.67
N LEU A 49 7.85 8.50 -4.07
CA LEU A 49 6.39 8.61 -4.05
C LEU A 49 5.83 8.60 -5.47
N PHE A 50 6.32 9.45 -6.37
CA PHE A 50 5.82 9.56 -7.73
C PHE A 50 5.87 8.21 -8.46
N ILE A 51 7.01 7.51 -8.42
CA ILE A 51 7.20 6.23 -9.14
C ILE A 51 6.32 5.12 -8.55
N HIS A 52 6.26 5.02 -7.22
CA HIS A 52 5.42 4.01 -6.57
C HIS A 52 3.93 4.22 -6.85
N TRP A 53 3.48 5.47 -6.80
CA TRP A 53 2.11 5.84 -7.14
C TRP A 53 1.81 5.66 -8.62
N LEU A 54 2.71 6.05 -9.53
CA LEU A 54 2.57 5.78 -10.96
C LEU A 54 2.37 4.28 -11.21
N GLY A 55 3.16 3.43 -10.54
CA GLY A 55 3.00 1.98 -10.57
C GLY A 55 1.64 1.53 -10.02
N PHE A 56 1.19 2.07 -8.89
CA PHE A 56 -0.09 1.73 -8.28
C PHE A 56 -1.28 2.10 -9.19
N TYR A 57 -1.30 3.31 -9.75
CA TYR A 57 -2.39 3.81 -10.59
C TYR A 57 -2.45 3.11 -11.95
N SER A 58 -1.31 2.82 -12.55
CA SER A 58 -1.26 2.15 -13.86
C SER A 58 -1.69 0.68 -13.78
N SER A 59 -1.41 -0.01 -12.67
CA SER A 59 -1.53 -1.49 -12.62
C SER A 59 -2.47 -2.05 -11.56
N THR A 60 -2.62 -1.35 -10.42
CA THR A 60 -3.17 -1.94 -9.20
C THR A 60 -4.53 -1.33 -8.84
N LYS A 61 -4.73 0.00 -8.97
CA LYS A 61 -5.96 0.71 -8.60
C LYS A 61 -7.25 0.04 -9.06
N LYS A 62 -7.35 -0.33 -10.34
CA LYS A 62 -8.57 -0.96 -10.89
C LYS A 62 -8.88 -2.30 -10.22
N LYS A 63 -7.86 -3.01 -9.73
CA LYS A 63 -7.99 -4.31 -9.09
C LYS A 63 -8.43 -4.20 -7.62
N VAL A 64 -8.03 -3.12 -6.94
CA VAL A 64 -8.31 -2.90 -5.50
C VAL A 64 -9.66 -2.23 -5.23
N ALA A 65 -10.33 -1.72 -6.26
CA ALA A 65 -11.62 -1.01 -6.11
C ALA A 65 -12.75 -1.86 -5.48
N ARG A 66 -12.61 -3.20 -5.48
CA ARG A 66 -13.57 -4.14 -4.89
C ARG A 66 -13.10 -4.73 -3.55
N PHE A 67 -11.86 -4.44 -3.15
CA PHE A 67 -11.28 -4.94 -1.90
C PHE A 67 -11.71 -4.10 -0.70
N SER A 68 -11.51 -4.67 0.48
CA SER A 68 -11.76 -4.05 1.77
C SER A 68 -10.99 -2.75 1.95
N GLU A 69 -11.54 -1.84 2.76
CA GLU A 69 -10.87 -0.60 3.12
C GLU A 69 -9.56 -0.86 3.86
N TYR A 70 -9.54 -1.85 4.75
CA TYR A 70 -8.33 -2.29 5.42
C TYR A 70 -7.23 -2.65 4.43
N TYR A 71 -7.54 -3.49 3.43
CA TYR A 71 -6.53 -3.89 2.44
C TYR A 71 -6.09 -2.71 1.57
N ASN A 72 -6.99 -1.82 1.19
CA ASN A 72 -6.63 -0.58 0.49
C ASN A 72 -5.66 0.28 1.30
N ASN A 73 -5.95 0.48 2.58
CA ASN A 73 -5.09 1.25 3.50
C ASN A 73 -3.75 0.56 3.74
N LEU A 74 -3.74 -0.77 3.87
CA LEU A 74 -2.52 -1.56 3.95
C LEU A 74 -1.65 -1.32 2.73
N MET A 75 -2.20 -1.50 1.53
CA MET A 75 -1.47 -1.32 0.27
C MET A 75 -0.89 0.09 0.16
N ILE A 76 -1.68 1.11 0.45
CA ILE A 76 -1.22 2.52 0.46
C ILE A 76 -0.11 2.72 1.48
N GLY A 77 -0.27 2.18 2.69
CA GLY A 77 0.75 2.19 3.74
C GLY A 77 2.06 1.59 3.28
N LEU A 78 2.04 0.44 2.58
CA LEU A 78 3.25 -0.18 2.03
C LEU A 78 3.97 0.73 1.04
N PHE A 79 3.24 1.40 0.15
CA PHE A 79 3.85 2.35 -0.79
C PHE A 79 4.47 3.54 -0.05
N CYS A 80 3.74 4.15 0.89
CA CYS A 80 4.26 5.26 1.69
C CYS A 80 5.53 4.89 2.46
N VAL A 81 5.50 3.77 3.18
CA VAL A 81 6.66 3.27 3.95
C VAL A 81 7.83 2.97 3.02
N SER A 82 7.58 2.31 1.88
CA SER A 82 8.62 2.01 0.90
C SER A 82 9.25 3.25 0.27
N SER A 83 8.52 4.37 0.19
CA SER A 83 9.04 5.63 -0.32
C SER A 83 9.84 6.42 0.70
N VAL A 84 9.47 6.33 1.98
CA VAL A 84 10.02 7.13 3.08
C VAL A 84 11.29 6.52 3.68
N ILE A 85 11.32 5.22 3.97
CA ILE A 85 12.49 4.58 4.60
C ILE A 85 13.81 4.80 3.85
N PRO A 86 13.86 4.68 2.50
CA PRO A 86 15.10 4.93 1.76
C PRO A 86 15.67 6.33 1.96
N VAL A 87 14.83 7.32 2.21
CA VAL A 87 15.24 8.72 2.44
C VAL A 87 16.01 8.84 3.75
N PHE A 88 15.58 8.14 4.81
CA PHE A 88 16.32 8.07 6.06
C PHE A 88 17.69 7.40 5.91
N ILE A 89 17.80 6.40 5.03
CA ILE A 89 19.09 5.74 4.74
C ILE A 89 20.03 6.72 4.03
N LEU A 90 19.52 7.55 3.11
CA LEU A 90 20.33 8.59 2.47
C LEU A 90 20.88 9.63 3.45
N MET A 91 20.16 9.92 4.54
CA MET A 91 20.64 10.87 5.55
C MET A 91 21.98 10.45 6.13
N VAL A 92 22.28 9.15 6.21
CA VAL A 92 23.59 8.65 6.68
C VAL A 92 24.71 9.15 5.77
N SER A 93 24.55 9.04 4.45
CA SER A 93 25.56 9.51 3.49
C SER A 93 25.78 11.02 3.55
N LEU A 94 24.72 11.78 3.84
CA LEU A 94 24.77 13.24 3.96
C LEU A 94 25.42 13.68 5.28
N VAL A 95 25.09 13.04 6.40
CA VAL A 95 25.67 13.34 7.72
C VAL A 95 27.15 12.96 7.79
N LEU A 96 27.56 11.91 7.07
CA LEU A 96 28.95 11.47 7.00
C LEU A 96 29.76 12.16 5.90
N GLU A 97 29.16 13.14 5.19
CA GLU A 97 29.79 13.89 4.10
C GLU A 97 30.50 13.00 3.06
N LEU A 98 29.89 11.86 2.74
CA LEU A 98 30.48 10.93 1.78
C LEU A 98 30.55 11.61 0.39
N PRO A 99 31.65 11.45 -0.37
CA PRO A 99 31.85 12.11 -1.66
C PRO A 99 31.04 11.43 -2.78
N ILE A 100 29.74 11.26 -2.58
CA ILE A 100 28.80 10.64 -3.51
C ILE A 100 28.03 11.74 -4.22
N GLN A 101 27.95 11.65 -5.55
CA GLN A 101 27.20 12.63 -6.34
C GLN A 101 25.69 12.54 -6.06
N ASN A 102 25.02 13.70 -6.05
CA ASN A 102 23.59 13.81 -5.72
C ASN A 102 22.69 12.92 -6.59
N TRP A 103 22.94 12.82 -7.89
CA TRP A 103 22.15 11.95 -8.77
C TRP A 103 22.33 10.46 -8.43
N THR A 104 23.52 10.07 -7.95
CA THR A 104 23.79 8.70 -7.49
C THR A 104 23.01 8.40 -6.23
N LEU A 105 22.93 9.35 -5.29
CA LEU A 105 22.09 9.24 -4.10
C LEU A 105 20.61 9.08 -4.45
N LEU A 106 20.11 9.83 -5.44
CA LEU A 106 18.74 9.67 -5.95
C LEU A 106 18.49 8.27 -6.51
N LEU A 107 19.39 7.76 -7.33
CA LEU A 107 19.27 6.42 -7.93
C LEU A 107 19.30 5.32 -6.87
N ILE A 108 20.22 5.43 -5.90
CA ILE A 108 20.32 4.48 -4.77
C ILE A 108 19.02 4.50 -3.96
N SER A 109 18.50 5.68 -3.63
CA SER A 109 17.23 5.81 -2.91
C SER A 109 16.08 5.10 -3.63
N LEU A 110 15.99 5.30 -4.94
CA LEU A 110 14.96 4.68 -5.75
C LEU A 110 15.09 3.16 -5.77
N ILE A 111 16.29 2.62 -5.96
CA ILE A 111 16.55 1.17 -5.93
C ILE A 111 16.19 0.59 -4.56
N VAL A 112 16.63 1.23 -3.48
CA VAL A 112 16.34 0.82 -2.11
C VAL A 112 14.82 0.87 -1.85
N SER A 113 14.11 1.85 -2.39
CA SER A 113 12.64 1.93 -2.30
C SER A 113 11.95 0.71 -2.92
N PHE A 114 12.45 0.22 -4.06
CA PHE A 114 11.92 -0.98 -4.69
C PHE A 114 12.23 -2.25 -3.89
N ILE A 115 13.42 -2.34 -3.28
CA ILE A 115 13.78 -3.44 -2.39
C ILE A 115 12.85 -3.48 -1.17
N PHE A 116 12.62 -2.34 -0.52
CA PHE A 116 11.68 -2.24 0.60
C PHE A 116 10.26 -2.61 0.19
N LYS A 117 9.78 -2.07 -0.93
CA LYS A 117 8.47 -2.45 -1.48
C LYS A 117 8.40 -3.96 -1.68
N PHE A 118 9.38 -4.56 -2.33
CA PHE A 118 9.39 -6.01 -2.57
C PHE A 118 9.36 -6.82 -1.26
N GLY A 119 10.19 -6.46 -0.28
CA GLY A 119 10.20 -7.11 1.03
C GLY A 119 8.87 -6.99 1.77
N LEU A 120 8.29 -5.78 1.78
CA LEU A 120 6.99 -5.50 2.37
C LEU A 120 5.86 -6.28 1.70
N TYR A 121 5.81 -6.32 0.37
CA TYR A 121 4.82 -7.11 -0.36
C TYR A 121 4.93 -8.61 -0.05
N LYS A 122 6.15 -9.13 0.11
CA LYS A 122 6.36 -10.52 0.50
C LYS A 122 5.90 -10.79 1.93
N TYR A 123 6.14 -9.85 2.85
CA TYR A 123 5.70 -9.94 4.23
C TYR A 123 4.17 -9.99 4.36
N PHE A 124 3.46 -9.14 3.59
CA PHE A 124 1.99 -9.09 3.55
C PHE A 124 1.36 -9.96 2.45
N ALA A 125 2.09 -10.95 1.93
CA ALA A 125 1.60 -11.80 0.84
C ALA A 125 0.37 -12.63 1.24
N TRP A 126 0.32 -13.05 2.51
CA TRP A 126 -0.80 -13.83 3.03
C TRP A 126 -2.08 -13.00 3.10
N GLU A 127 -2.00 -11.74 3.54
CA GLU A 127 -3.11 -10.79 3.59
C GLU A 127 -3.62 -10.51 2.17
N SER A 128 -2.71 -10.38 1.20
CA SER A 128 -3.05 -10.23 -0.22
C SER A 128 -3.76 -11.45 -0.81
N ALA A 129 -3.32 -12.66 -0.47
CA ALA A 129 -3.99 -13.88 -0.91
C ALA A 129 -5.38 -14.00 -0.28
N THR A 130 -5.49 -13.72 1.02
CA THR A 130 -6.75 -13.77 1.78
C THR A 130 -7.77 -12.78 1.24
N GLU A 131 -7.37 -11.52 0.99
CA GLU A 131 -8.27 -10.51 0.41
C GLU A 131 -8.77 -10.92 -0.98
N LYS A 132 -7.90 -11.48 -1.83
CA LYS A 132 -8.29 -11.92 -3.17
C LYS A 132 -9.31 -13.06 -3.11
N LEU A 133 -9.10 -14.04 -2.22
CA LEU A 133 -10.02 -15.15 -2.00
C LEU A 133 -11.37 -14.65 -1.48
N MET A 134 -11.36 -13.80 -0.45
CA MET A 134 -12.56 -13.21 0.14
C MET A 134 -13.33 -12.35 -0.86
N ASN A 135 -12.65 -11.52 -1.65
CA ASN A 135 -13.27 -10.74 -2.69
C ASN A 135 -13.86 -11.64 -3.80
N HIS A 136 -13.16 -12.71 -4.20
CA HIS A 136 -13.70 -13.63 -5.20
C HIS A 136 -14.96 -14.32 -4.69
N TYR A 137 -14.93 -14.84 -3.46
CA TYR A 137 -16.08 -15.43 -2.78
C TYR A 137 -17.29 -14.47 -2.68
N ARG A 138 -17.05 -13.21 -2.25
CA ARG A 138 -18.11 -12.20 -2.08
C ARG A 138 -18.73 -11.71 -3.40
N MET A 139 -17.96 -11.77 -4.49
CA MET A 139 -18.40 -11.32 -5.81
C MET A 139 -19.06 -12.44 -6.64
N SER A 140 -19.02 -13.69 -6.17
CA SER A 140 -19.65 -14.84 -6.84
C SER A 140 -21.17 -14.87 -6.67
N ILE A 141 -21.83 -15.34 -7.72
CA ILE A 141 -23.25 -15.69 -7.70
C ILE A 141 -23.48 -17.01 -6.93
N GLU A 142 -24.73 -17.27 -6.53
CA GLU A 142 -25.08 -18.32 -5.57
C GLU A 142 -24.57 -19.72 -5.95
N GLN A 143 -24.57 -20.10 -7.23
CA GLN A 143 -24.04 -21.39 -7.70
C GLN A 143 -22.52 -21.53 -7.53
N GLU A 144 -21.74 -20.48 -7.78
CA GLU A 144 -20.27 -20.51 -7.65
C GLU A 144 -19.81 -20.22 -6.21
N ARG A 145 -20.69 -19.61 -5.41
CA ARG A 145 -20.38 -19.19 -4.04
C ARG A 145 -20.07 -20.36 -3.12
N ASP A 146 -20.71 -21.51 -3.31
CA ASP A 146 -20.46 -22.72 -2.51
C ASP A 146 -19.10 -23.35 -2.82
N GLU A 147 -18.68 -23.34 -4.09
CA GLU A 147 -17.34 -23.80 -4.48
C GLU A 147 -16.25 -22.88 -3.94
N ASN A 148 -16.45 -21.58 -4.08
CA ASN A 148 -15.52 -20.58 -3.54
C ASN A 148 -15.48 -20.60 -2.01
N PHE A 149 -16.59 -20.91 -1.33
CA PHE A 149 -16.59 -21.11 0.11
C PHE A 149 -15.68 -22.27 0.54
N LYS A 150 -15.66 -23.39 -0.21
CA LYS A 150 -14.75 -24.51 0.09
C LYS A 150 -13.28 -24.08 0.02
N ILE A 151 -12.94 -23.24 -0.95
CA ILE A 151 -11.57 -22.69 -1.09
C ILE A 151 -11.23 -21.78 0.09
N VAL A 152 -12.15 -20.88 0.48
CA VAL A 152 -11.97 -20.01 1.64
C VAL A 152 -11.83 -20.82 2.93
N LYS A 153 -12.65 -21.87 3.10
CA LYS A 153 -12.58 -22.78 4.25
C LYS A 153 -11.24 -23.51 4.32
N ALA A 154 -10.74 -24.05 3.21
CA ALA A 154 -9.42 -24.70 3.17
C ALA A 154 -8.28 -23.73 3.54
N HIS A 155 -8.38 -22.48 3.09
CA HIS A 155 -7.41 -21.43 3.46
C HIS A 155 -7.50 -21.06 4.95
N PHE A 156 -8.70 -20.97 5.51
CA PHE A 156 -8.94 -20.79 6.95
C PHE A 156 -8.29 -21.91 7.77
N GLU A 157 -8.50 -23.17 7.39
CA GLU A 157 -7.94 -24.35 8.08
C GLU A 157 -6.40 -24.35 8.12
N THR A 158 -5.75 -23.62 7.21
CA THR A 158 -4.28 -23.52 7.18
C THR A 158 -3.73 -22.63 8.30
N ASN A 159 -4.45 -21.58 8.70
CA ASN A 159 -4.08 -20.71 9.82
C ASN A 159 -5.32 -19.98 10.40
N PRO A 160 -6.10 -20.67 11.25
CA PRO A 160 -7.38 -20.16 11.75
C PRO A 160 -7.28 -18.84 12.52
N GLU A 161 -6.27 -18.73 13.39
CA GLU A 161 -6.06 -17.54 14.22
C GLU A 161 -5.75 -16.31 13.38
N LYS A 162 -4.81 -16.44 12.43
CA LYS A 162 -4.46 -15.33 11.54
C LYS A 162 -5.64 -14.92 10.64
N PHE A 163 -6.45 -15.90 10.22
CA PHE A 163 -7.67 -15.65 9.46
C PHE A 163 -8.71 -14.88 10.27
N LYS A 164 -8.96 -15.28 11.51
CA LYS A 164 -9.87 -14.58 12.41
C LYS A 164 -9.45 -13.13 12.64
N GLU A 165 -8.18 -12.92 12.99
CA GLU A 165 -7.61 -11.58 13.18
C GLU A 165 -7.76 -10.72 11.91
N TYR A 166 -7.58 -11.31 10.73
CA TYR A 166 -7.78 -10.61 9.45
C TYR A 166 -9.24 -10.20 9.23
N ILE A 167 -10.21 -11.09 9.48
CA ILE A 167 -11.64 -10.78 9.33
C ILE A 167 -12.05 -9.67 10.27
N GLU A 168 -11.59 -9.69 11.52
CA GLU A 168 -11.83 -8.62 12.50
C GLU A 168 -11.25 -7.27 12.03
N LYS A 169 -9.99 -7.25 11.57
CA LYS A 169 -9.33 -6.05 11.04
C LYS A 169 -9.98 -5.49 9.78
N SER A 170 -10.40 -6.38 8.88
CA SER A 170 -10.97 -6.02 7.57
C SER A 170 -12.47 -5.73 7.62
N GLN A 171 -13.13 -6.06 8.75
CA GLN A 171 -14.57 -5.91 8.96
C GLN A 171 -15.42 -6.60 7.89
N LEU A 172 -14.91 -7.71 7.35
CA LEU A 172 -15.56 -8.51 6.32
C LEU A 172 -16.50 -9.56 6.93
N PHE A 173 -17.52 -9.08 7.65
CA PHE A 173 -18.51 -9.91 8.32
C PHE A 173 -19.44 -10.59 7.30
N ASP A 174 -19.52 -11.93 7.37
CA ASP A 174 -20.39 -12.81 6.58
C ASP A 174 -20.79 -14.01 7.45
N ASP A 175 -22.09 -14.26 7.61
CA ASP A 175 -22.64 -15.29 8.50
C ASP A 175 -22.04 -16.70 8.27
N ARG A 176 -21.62 -17.04 7.05
CA ARG A 176 -21.02 -18.36 6.77
C ARG A 176 -19.55 -18.41 7.17
N ILE A 177 -18.84 -17.29 7.07
CA ILE A 177 -17.46 -17.14 7.52
C ILE A 177 -17.41 -17.05 9.04
N GLU A 178 -18.36 -16.36 9.66
CA GLU A 178 -18.48 -16.27 11.11
C GLU A 178 -18.73 -17.63 11.78
N LYS A 179 -19.48 -18.51 11.12
CA LYS A 179 -19.71 -19.90 11.55
C LYS A 179 -18.46 -20.80 11.51
N LEU A 180 -17.33 -20.32 10.99
CA LEU A 180 -16.06 -21.05 11.01
C LEU A 180 -15.30 -20.85 12.34
N PHE A 181 -15.63 -19.81 13.10
CA PHE A 181 -15.02 -19.49 14.39
C PHE A 181 -15.82 -20.09 15.55
#